data_AF-B9S0P9-F1
#
_entry.id   AF-B9S0P9-F1
#
_cell.length_a   1.000
_cell.length_b   1.000
_cell.length_c   1.000
_cell.angle_alpha   90.00
_cell.angle_beta   90.00
_cell.angle_gamma   90.00
#
_symmetry.space_group_name_H-M   'P 1'
#
loop_
_entity.id
_entity.type
_entity.pdbx_description
1 polymer ?
#
loop_
_entity_poly.entity_id
_entity_poly.type
_entity_poly.pdbx_seq_one_letter_code
_entity_poly.pdbx_strand_id
1 'polypeptide(L)'
;MLTIFISCLNGGKYLQILICVLAKKDHSYNNLKLISETKVGIVAQCCSFKNAPRTKTQFLTNLALKINVRLGGSNMELFKQPQCLRSKGHVMFIGTEVNHLVSYNSTCPSIVDVVVITN
;
A
#
# COMPACT_ATOMS: atom_id res chain seq x y z
N MET A 1 9.98 -17.54 9.04
CA MET A 1 10.05 -16.34 8.19
C MET A 1 10.83 -16.74 6.94
N LEU A 2 10.17 -16.92 5.80
CA LEU A 2 10.85 -17.16 4.52
C LEU A 2 10.88 -15.82 3.79
N THR A 3 11.97 -15.06 3.95
CA THR A 3 12.11 -13.75 3.32
C THR A 3 12.70 -13.94 1.93
N ILE A 4 11.88 -13.79 0.89
CA ILE A 4 12.38 -13.73 -0.49
C ILE A 4 12.59 -12.25 -0.82
N PHE A 5 13.84 -11.81 -0.80
CA PHE A 5 14.19 -10.46 -1.23
C PHE A 5 14.14 -10.38 -2.76
N ILE A 6 13.21 -9.64 -3.32
CA ILE A 6 13.21 -9.28 -4.74
C ILE A 6 13.63 -7.82 -4.84
N SER A 7 14.89 -7.59 -5.25
CA SER A 7 15.39 -6.28 -5.62
C SER A 7 15.08 -6.01 -7.09
N CYS A 8 14.17 -5.07 -7.36
CA CYS A 8 14.07 -4.48 -8.70
C CYS A 8 15.15 -3.40 -8.80
N LEU A 9 16.21 -3.68 -9.57
CA LEU A 9 17.35 -2.78 -9.78
C LEU A 9 17.13 -2.02 -11.09
N ASN A 10 16.77 -0.74 -11.01
CA ASN A 10 16.99 0.20 -12.11
C ASN A 10 18.37 0.84 -11.91
N GLY A 11 19.35 0.52 -12.76
CA GLY A 11 20.68 1.15 -12.74
C GLY A 11 21.63 0.72 -11.60
N GLY A 12 21.27 -0.32 -10.84
CA GLY A 12 22.24 -1.12 -10.06
C GLY A 12 22.66 -0.62 -8.68
N LYS A 13 21.98 0.35 -8.03
CA LYS A 13 22.44 0.87 -6.72
C LYS A 13 21.42 0.98 -5.58
N TYR A 14 20.10 0.92 -5.82
CA TYR A 14 19.09 1.14 -4.75
C TYR A 14 17.93 0.12 -4.81
N LEU A 15 17.50 -0.35 -3.62
CA LEU A 15 16.37 -1.25 -3.46
C LEU A 15 15.04 -0.48 -3.61
N GLN A 16 14.20 -0.85 -4.59
CA GLN A 16 12.91 -0.19 -4.83
C GLN A 16 11.77 -0.74 -3.96
N ILE A 17 11.74 -2.05 -3.70
CA ILE A 17 10.67 -2.70 -2.94
C ILE A 17 11.18 -3.93 -2.19
N LEU A 18 10.63 -4.18 -1.00
CA LEU A 18 10.83 -5.39 -0.23
C LEU A 18 9.57 -6.26 -0.30
N ILE A 19 9.65 -7.42 -0.95
CA ILE A 19 8.56 -8.41 -0.94
C ILE A 19 8.80 -9.41 0.20
N CYS A 20 7.78 -9.68 1.03
CA CYS A 20 7.93 -10.61 2.17
C CYS A 20 6.84 -11.67 2.17
N VAL A 21 7.22 -12.95 2.17
CA VAL A 21 6.29 -14.08 2.25
C VAL A 21 6.20 -14.58 3.69
N LEU A 22 5.05 -14.38 4.32
CA LEU A 22 4.81 -14.70 5.72
C LEU A 22 4.21 -16.09 5.86
N ALA A 23 4.87 -16.97 6.62
CA ALA A 23 4.37 -18.33 6.88
C ALA A 23 3.07 -18.35 7.69
N LYS A 24 2.88 -17.36 8.57
CA LYS A 24 1.72 -17.19 9.44
C LYS A 24 1.36 -15.71 9.55
N LYS A 25 0.10 -15.43 9.91
CA LYS A 25 -0.35 -14.07 10.24
C LYS A 25 -0.04 -13.83 11.71
N ASP A 26 1.08 -13.18 11.99
CA ASP A 26 1.52 -12.82 13.34
C ASP A 26 2.04 -11.36 13.37
N HIS A 27 2.52 -10.92 14.53
CA HIS A 27 3.03 -9.55 14.73
C HIS A 27 4.25 -9.20 13.88
N SER A 28 4.92 -10.18 13.26
CA SER A 28 6.08 -9.93 12.39
C SER A 28 5.72 -9.03 11.20
N TYR A 29 4.49 -9.14 10.68
CA TYR A 29 4.00 -8.27 9.61
C TYR A 29 4.02 -6.79 10.02
N ASN A 30 3.45 -6.48 11.19
CA ASN A 30 3.33 -5.11 11.66
C ASN A 30 4.71 -4.51 11.94
N ASN A 31 5.59 -5.28 12.58
CA ASN A 31 6.95 -4.82 12.89
C ASN A 31 7.77 -4.60 11.62
N LEU A 32 7.71 -5.52 10.64
CA LEU A 32 8.41 -5.39 9.38
C LEU A 32 7.92 -4.16 8.62
N LYS A 33 6.61 -3.97 8.50
CA LYS A 33 6.03 -2.82 7.80
C LYS A 33 6.37 -1.51 8.48
N LEU A 34 6.26 -1.45 9.81
CA LEU A 34 6.63 -0.27 10.59
C LEU A 34 8.10 0.08 10.38
N ILE A 35 9.03 -0.85 10.59
CA ILE A 35 10.47 -0.57 10.51
C ILE A 35 10.86 -0.20 9.06
N SER A 36 10.41 -0.97 8.07
CA SER A 36 10.74 -0.71 6.66
C SER A 36 10.23 0.64 6.19
N GLU A 37 8.96 0.97 6.41
CA GLU A 37 8.34 2.19 5.87
C GLU A 37 8.69 3.44 6.69
N THR A 38 8.90 3.33 8.02
CA THR A 38 9.13 4.52 8.88
C THR A 38 10.59 4.76 9.25
N LYS A 39 11.39 3.71 9.46
CA LYS A 39 12.79 3.86 9.93
C LYS A 39 13.80 3.74 8.79
N VAL A 40 13.55 2.84 7.84
CA VAL A 40 14.49 2.56 6.74
C VAL A 40 14.10 3.34 5.46
N GLY A 41 12.81 3.64 5.28
CA GLY A 41 12.31 4.36 4.10
C GLY A 41 12.21 3.48 2.85
N ILE A 42 11.94 2.18 3.03
CA ILE A 42 11.81 1.22 1.93
C ILE A 42 10.36 0.73 1.86
N VAL A 43 9.78 0.77 0.65
CA VAL A 43 8.44 0.25 0.39
C VAL A 43 8.41 -1.26 0.61
N ALA A 44 7.46 -1.75 1.41
CA ALA A 44 7.32 -3.18 1.68
C ALA A 44 5.95 -3.74 1.24
N GLN A 45 5.96 -4.90 0.59
CA GLN A 45 4.77 -5.67 0.22
C GLN A 45 4.83 -7.08 0.80
N CYS A 46 3.98 -7.38 1.76
CA CYS A 46 3.92 -8.72 2.35
C CYS A 46 2.74 -9.54 1.81
N CYS A 47 2.90 -10.86 1.76
CA CYS A 47 1.83 -11.77 1.40
C CYS A 47 1.92 -13.09 2.20
N SER A 48 0.79 -13.77 2.41
CA SER A 48 0.74 -14.99 3.22
C SER A 48 1.14 -16.21 2.39
N PHE A 49 1.99 -17.07 2.95
CA PHE A 49 2.39 -18.35 2.39
C PHE A 49 1.19 -19.26 2.12
N LYS A 50 0.10 -19.18 2.90
CA LYS A 50 -1.12 -19.97 2.62
C LYS A 50 -1.71 -19.71 1.23
N ASN A 51 -1.41 -18.55 0.64
CA ASN A 51 -1.88 -18.16 -0.69
C ASN A 51 -0.83 -18.41 -1.79
N ALA A 52 0.38 -18.85 -1.43
CA ALA A 52 1.52 -19.01 -2.34
C ALA A 52 1.65 -20.39 -3.05
N PRO A 53 1.37 -21.56 -2.43
CA PRO A 53 1.69 -22.87 -3.01
C PRO A 53 0.69 -23.34 -4.08
N ARG A 54 -0.41 -22.61 -4.29
CA ARG A 54 -1.32 -22.79 -5.43
C ARG A 54 -1.62 -21.39 -5.95
N THR A 55 -0.77 -20.88 -6.82
CA THR A 55 -0.88 -19.56 -7.45
C THR A 55 -2.16 -19.46 -8.26
N LYS A 56 -3.28 -19.19 -7.58
CA LYS A 56 -4.50 -18.71 -8.23
C LYS A 56 -4.10 -17.45 -8.98
N THR A 57 -4.29 -17.41 -10.29
CA THR A 57 -3.99 -16.25 -11.15
C THR A 57 -4.49 -14.95 -10.49
N GLN A 58 -5.68 -14.99 -9.90
CA GLN A 58 -6.27 -13.88 -9.14
C GLN A 58 -5.40 -13.35 -8.00
N PHE A 59 -4.72 -14.22 -7.24
CA PHE A 59 -3.85 -13.79 -6.15
C PHE A 59 -2.65 -13.01 -6.67
N LEU A 60 -2.00 -13.52 -7.72
CA LEU A 60 -0.87 -12.85 -8.35
C LEU A 60 -1.30 -11.52 -8.98
N THR A 61 -2.46 -11.48 -9.65
CA THR A 61 -3.03 -10.23 -10.19
C THR A 61 -3.24 -9.21 -9.07
N ASN A 62 -3.91 -9.59 -7.98
CA ASN A 62 -4.14 -8.70 -6.85
C ASN A 62 -2.83 -8.23 -6.18
N LEU A 63 -1.81 -9.08 -6.15
CA LEU A 63 -0.49 -8.73 -5.63
C LEU A 63 0.21 -7.72 -6.54
N ALA A 64 0.19 -7.95 -7.86
CA ALA A 64 0.76 -7.04 -8.85
C ALA A 64 0.09 -5.65 -8.81
N LEU A 65 -1.24 -5.61 -8.70
CA LEU A 65 -2.00 -4.36 -8.57
C LEU A 65 -1.58 -3.54 -7.33
N LYS A 66 -1.28 -4.21 -6.20
CA LYS A 66 -0.79 -3.55 -4.99
C LYS A 66 0.64 -3.05 -5.14
N ILE A 67 1.51 -3.84 -5.78
CA ILE A 67 2.90 -3.45 -6.05
C ILE A 67 2.96 -2.23 -6.97
N ASN A 68 2.16 -2.22 -8.05
CA ASN A 68 2.14 -1.11 -9.00
C ASN A 68 1.85 0.24 -8.32
N VAL A 69 0.77 0.31 -7.52
CA VAL A 69 0.40 1.53 -6.79
C VAL A 69 1.43 1.91 -5.73
N ARG A 70 2.05 0.93 -5.07
CA ARG A 70 3.11 1.17 -4.07
C ARG A 70 4.40 1.72 -4.67
N LEU A 71 4.63 1.50 -5.97
CA LEU A 71 5.73 2.07 -6.74
C LEU A 71 5.35 3.38 -7.46
N GLY A 72 4.15 3.91 -7.20
CA GLY A 72 3.67 5.16 -7.80
C GLY A 72 2.96 5.00 -9.14
N GLY A 73 2.66 3.78 -9.58
CA GLY A 73 1.89 3.51 -10.79
C GLY A 73 0.39 3.67 -10.61
N SER A 74 -0.32 3.89 -11.72
CA SER A 74 -1.79 3.84 -11.80
C SER A 74 -2.24 2.51 -12.41
N ASN A 75 -3.26 1.87 -11.84
CA ASN A 75 -3.81 0.62 -12.37
C ASN A 75 -4.91 0.86 -13.41
N MET A 76 -5.68 1.93 -13.24
CA MET A 76 -6.91 2.19 -14.00
C MET A 76 -7.12 3.69 -14.08
N GLU A 77 -7.57 4.17 -15.23
CA GLU A 77 -7.91 5.56 -15.47
C GLU A 77 -9.28 5.66 -16.13
N LEU A 78 -9.98 6.76 -15.87
CA LEU A 78 -11.27 7.02 -16.50
C LEU A 78 -11.05 7.44 -17.96
N PHE A 79 -11.56 6.66 -18.90
CA PHE A 79 -11.47 6.97 -20.32
C PHE A 79 -12.12 8.31 -20.71
N LYS A 80 -13.17 8.71 -19.97
CA LYS A 80 -13.84 10.00 -20.14
C LYS A 80 -14.07 10.63 -18.78
N GLN A 81 -13.77 11.93 -18.69
CA GLN A 81 -14.10 12.71 -17.51
C GLN A 81 -15.63 12.76 -17.31
N PRO A 82 -16.14 12.49 -16.09
CA PRO A 82 -17.55 12.61 -15.76
C PRO A 82 -18.13 13.97 -16.17
N GLN A 83 -19.36 13.99 -16.67
CA GLN A 83 -20.00 15.22 -17.15
C GLN A 83 -20.04 16.32 -16.08
N CYS A 84 -20.23 15.96 -14.81
CA CYS A 84 -20.27 16.90 -13.68
C CYS A 84 -18.93 17.61 -13.39
N LEU A 85 -17.82 17.14 -13.97
CA LEU A 85 -16.48 17.71 -13.79
C LEU A 85 -16.00 18.47 -15.02
N ARG A 86 -16.59 18.22 -16.20
CA ARG A 86 -16.16 18.81 -17.48
C ARG A 86 -16.18 20.34 -17.51
N SER A 87 -17.12 20.97 -16.80
CA SER A 87 -17.23 22.43 -16.73
C SER A 87 -16.45 23.05 -15.56
N LYS A 88 -15.86 22.24 -14.67
CA LYS A 88 -15.28 22.71 -13.40
C LYS A 88 -13.79 23.03 -13.47
N GLY A 89 -13.15 22.90 -14.62
CA GLY A 89 -11.71 23.14 -14.78
C GLY A 89 -10.89 22.13 -13.96
N HIS A 90 -9.93 22.63 -13.15
CA HIS A 90 -9.10 21.78 -12.28
C HIS A 90 -9.86 21.39 -11.02
N VAL A 91 -10.01 20.09 -10.78
CA VAL A 91 -10.70 19.54 -9.61
C VAL A 91 -9.73 18.66 -8.83
N MET A 92 -9.68 18.86 -7.52
CA MET A 92 -8.94 18.02 -6.58
C MET A 92 -9.93 17.19 -5.75
N PHE A 93 -9.67 15.89 -5.65
CA PHE A 93 -10.41 14.99 -4.76
C PHE A 93 -9.62 14.79 -3.47
N ILE A 94 -10.29 14.95 -2.33
CA ILE A 94 -9.72 14.78 -0.99
C ILE A 94 -10.62 13.82 -0.20
N GLY A 95 -10.04 12.77 0.36
CA GLY A 95 -10.68 11.88 1.33
C GLY A 95 -10.05 12.08 2.70
N THR A 96 -10.88 12.14 3.75
CA THR A 96 -10.44 12.30 5.13
C THR A 96 -11.15 11.29 6.03
N GLU A 97 -10.42 10.67 6.96
CA GLU A 97 -10.98 9.75 7.95
C GLU A 97 -10.41 10.06 9.34
N VAL A 98 -11.25 10.02 10.37
CA VAL A 98 -10.82 10.18 11.77
C VAL A 98 -11.11 8.89 12.53
N ASN A 99 -10.06 8.32 13.10
CA ASN A 99 -10.10 7.13 13.94
C ASN A 99 -9.87 7.52 15.40
N HIS A 100 -10.86 7.25 16.26
CA HIS A 100 -10.75 7.42 17.71
C HIS A 100 -10.41 6.08 18.38
N LEU A 101 -9.32 6.04 19.16
CA LEU A 101 -8.91 4.83 19.87
C LEU A 101 -9.76 4.69 21.15
N VAL A 102 -10.62 3.67 21.22
CA VAL A 102 -11.39 3.14 22.37
C VAL A 102 -12.00 4.19 23.33
N SER A 103 -13.33 4.21 23.42
CA SER A 103 -14.17 5.21 24.10
C SER A 103 -14.08 5.34 25.63
N TYR A 104 -13.05 4.77 26.28
CA TYR A 104 -12.99 4.72 27.75
C TYR A 104 -12.27 5.90 28.41
N ASN A 105 -11.45 6.65 27.66
CA ASN A 105 -10.68 7.77 28.20
C ASN A 105 -10.66 8.96 27.24
N SER A 106 -11.04 10.14 27.72
CA SER A 106 -11.02 11.40 26.98
C SER A 106 -9.60 11.89 26.62
N THR A 107 -8.57 11.20 27.10
CA THR A 107 -7.15 11.49 26.83
C THR A 107 -6.56 10.68 25.68
N CYS A 108 -7.29 9.70 25.11
CA CYS A 108 -6.82 8.93 23.98
C CYS A 108 -6.68 9.82 22.73
N PRO A 109 -5.51 9.85 22.06
CA PRO A 109 -5.35 10.64 20.85
C PRO A 109 -6.20 10.06 19.72
N SER A 110 -6.66 10.95 18.85
CA SER A 110 -7.34 10.59 17.61
C SER A 110 -6.35 10.62 16.45
N ILE A 111 -6.51 9.73 15.48
CA ILE A 111 -5.67 9.65 14.29
C ILE A 111 -6.49 10.13 13.10
N VAL A 112 -5.97 11.09 12.34
CA VAL A 112 -6.58 11.56 11.09
C VAL A 112 -5.77 11.05 9.92
N ASP A 113 -6.43 10.45 8.94
CA ASP A 113 -5.85 10.08 7.64
C ASP A 113 -6.42 10.99 6.55
N VAL A 114 -5.55 11.48 5.66
CA VAL A 114 -5.89 12.39 4.57
C VAL A 114 -5.24 11.89 3.29
N VAL A 115 -6.06 11.67 2.27
CA VAL A 115 -5.62 11.23 0.94
C VAL A 115 -6.05 12.25 -0.10
N VAL A 116 -5.14 12.61 -1.00
CA VAL A 116 -5.37 13.61 -2.04
C VAL A 116 -4.95 13.04 -3.39
N ILE A 117 -5.74 13.29 -4.44
CA ILE A 117 -5.32 12.97 -5.80
C ILE A 117 -4.23 13.97 -6.27
N THR A 118 -3.17 13.45 -6.87
CA THR A 118 -2.01 14.26 -7.27
C THR A 118 -1.88 14.42 -8.79
N ASN A 119 -2.77 13.81 -9.57
CA ASN A 119 -2.79 13.83 -11.03
C ASN A 119 -4.16 14.23 -11.61
#